data_AF-A0A7C2F5A1-F1
#
_entry.id   AF-A0A7C2F5A1-F1
#
_cell.length_a   1.000
_cell.length_b   1.000
_cell.length_c   1.000
_cell.angle_alpha   90.00
_cell.angle_beta   90.00
_cell.angle_gamma   90.00
#
_symmetry.space_group_name_H-M   'P 1'
#
loop_
_entity.id
_entity.type
_entity.pdbx_description
1 polymer ?
#
loop_
_entity_poly.entity_id
_entity_poly.type
_entity_poly.pdbx_seq_one_letter_code
_entity_poly.pdbx_strand_id
1 'polypeptide(L)'
;MRNRTGTRRGFTLLEIMVVIFILGILVTIAVPSWMNARSRAQARTCSANLRQIHQAKEQYALANRLANGAPVQMNNLVPDYLQAEPFCPAAGGAPYTVNPVGTDPVCPTGLPNHTVNWGGAP
;
A
#
# COMPACT_ATOMS: atom_id res chain seq x y z
N MET A 1 41.53 -15.28 -48.22
CA MET A 1 40.48 -14.93 -47.21
C MET A 1 40.92 -13.66 -46.51
N ARG A 2 40.27 -12.51 -46.79
CA ARG A 2 40.65 -11.19 -46.23
C ARG A 2 40.04 -11.05 -44.84
N ASN A 3 40.86 -11.26 -43.81
CA ASN A 3 40.48 -11.15 -42.42
C ASN A 3 40.41 -9.67 -42.04
N ARG A 4 39.20 -9.11 -41.90
CA ARG A 4 39.01 -7.75 -41.39
C ARG A 4 39.23 -7.80 -39.87
N THR A 5 40.42 -7.41 -39.42
CA THR A 5 40.70 -7.21 -37.99
C THR A 5 39.92 -5.98 -37.53
N GLY A 6 38.74 -6.21 -36.94
CA GLY A 6 37.97 -5.15 -36.31
C GLY A 6 38.79 -4.50 -35.20
N THR A 7 39.03 -3.20 -35.31
CA THR A 7 39.66 -2.37 -34.27
C THR A 7 38.87 -2.53 -32.98
N ARG A 8 39.43 -3.27 -32.01
CA ARG A 8 38.88 -3.32 -30.65
C ARG A 8 39.08 -1.95 -30.01
N ARG A 9 38.01 -1.15 -29.92
CA ARG A 9 37.98 0.07 -29.11
C ARG A 9 37.90 -0.34 -27.63
N GLY A 10 38.89 0.05 -26.84
CA GLY A 10 38.86 -0.08 -25.38
C GLY A 10 38.06 1.06 -24.76
N PHE A 11 37.36 0.79 -23.65
CA PHE A 11 36.73 1.81 -22.81
C PHE A 11 37.80 2.75 -22.25
N THR A 12 37.61 4.06 -22.37
CA THR A 12 38.50 5.02 -21.70
C THR A 12 38.09 5.15 -20.23
N LEU A 13 39.06 5.38 -19.34
CA LEU A 13 38.78 5.65 -17.91
C LEU A 13 37.83 6.85 -17.74
N LEU A 14 37.98 7.84 -18.63
CA LEU A 14 37.16 9.04 -18.65
C LEU A 14 35.69 8.74 -18.98
N GLU A 15 35.44 7.79 -19.90
CA GLU A 15 34.10 7.36 -20.29
C GLU A 15 33.35 6.74 -19.10
N ILE A 16 34.04 5.97 -18.27
CA ILE A 16 33.42 5.41 -17.05
C ILE A 16 33.25 6.50 -15.98
N MET A 17 34.20 7.42 -15.84
CA MET A 17 34.14 8.50 -14.84
C MET A 17 32.94 9.44 -15.05
N VAL A 18 32.69 9.88 -16.28
CA VAL A 18 31.55 10.76 -16.57
C VAL A 18 30.21 10.04 -16.38
N VAL A 19 30.16 8.74 -16.69
CA VAL A 19 28.96 7.92 -16.51
C VAL A 19 28.58 7.79 -15.03
N ILE A 20 29.54 7.44 -14.15
CA ILE A 20 29.26 7.33 -12.72
C ILE A 20 28.90 8.69 -12.10
N PHE A 21 29.48 9.79 -12.61
CA PHE A 21 29.15 11.14 -12.17
C PHE A 21 27.69 11.48 -12.44
N ILE A 22 27.20 11.23 -13.68
CA ILE A 22 25.81 11.48 -14.04
C ILE A 22 24.87 10.52 -13.28
N LEU A 23 25.24 9.24 -13.15
CA LEU A 23 24.45 8.27 -12.38
C LEU A 23 24.29 8.68 -10.91
N GLY A 24 25.34 9.23 -10.28
CA GLY A 24 25.27 9.74 -8.91
C GLY A 24 24.24 10.87 -8.75
N ILE A 25 24.20 11.81 -9.69
CA ILE A 25 23.22 12.90 -9.69
C ILE A 25 21.79 12.34 -9.83
N LEU A 26 21.58 11.41 -10.76
CA LEU A 26 20.26 10.80 -10.98
C LEU A 26 19.75 10.06 -9.75
N VAL A 27 20.58 9.24 -9.11
CA VAL A 27 20.21 8.47 -7.91
C VAL A 27 19.84 9.40 -6.75
N THR A 28 20.60 10.48 -6.55
CA THR A 28 20.36 11.45 -5.47
C THR A 28 18.95 12.05 -5.54
N ILE A 29 18.43 12.31 -6.74
CA ILE A 29 17.08 12.86 -6.95
C ILE A 29 16.02 11.73 -6.92
N ALA A 30 16.35 10.55 -7.46
CA ALA A 30 15.41 9.45 -7.60
C ALA A 30 15.01 8.80 -6.27
N VAL A 31 15.96 8.55 -5.36
CA VAL A 31 15.74 7.83 -4.11
C VAL A 31 14.67 8.48 -3.21
N PRO A 32 14.76 9.78 -2.83
CA PRO A 32 13.77 10.39 -1.96
C PRO A 32 12.39 10.45 -2.61
N SER A 33 12.33 10.67 -3.93
CA SER A 33 11.08 10.65 -4.70
C SER A 33 10.40 9.28 -4.64
N TRP A 34 11.18 8.21 -4.82
CA TRP A 34 10.67 6.84 -4.78
C TRP A 34 10.16 6.43 -3.40
N MET A 35 10.85 6.80 -2.32
CA MET A 35 10.40 6.55 -0.95
C MET A 35 9.05 7.22 -0.66
N ASN A 36 8.89 8.47 -1.08
CA ASN A 36 7.63 9.21 -0.95
C ASN A 36 6.50 8.61 -1.79
N ALA A 37 6.80 8.15 -3.00
CA ALA A 37 5.81 7.46 -3.85
C ALA A 37 5.34 6.15 -3.19
N ARG A 38 6.26 5.38 -2.60
CA ARG A 38 5.93 4.13 -1.89
C ARG A 38 5.05 4.36 -0.68
N SER A 39 5.37 5.34 0.18
CA SER A 39 4.56 5.65 1.36
C SER A 39 3.15 6.12 0.99
N ARG A 40 3.02 6.95 -0.04
CA ARG A 40 1.72 7.39 -0.57
C ARG A 40 0.91 6.24 -1.16
N ALA A 41 1.55 5.30 -1.87
CA ALA A 41 0.89 4.12 -2.40
C ALA A 41 0.38 3.20 -1.28
N GLN A 42 1.16 3.01 -0.21
CA GLN A 42 0.74 2.25 0.97
C GLN A 42 -0.46 2.90 1.66
N ALA A 43 -0.44 4.22 1.87
CA ALA A 43 -1.55 4.98 2.44
C ALA A 43 -2.83 4.86 1.61
N ARG A 44 -2.73 5.02 0.30
CA ARG A 44 -3.86 4.86 -0.64
C ARG A 44 -4.46 3.46 -0.57
N THR A 45 -3.61 2.44 -0.62
CA THR A 45 -4.05 1.04 -0.52
C THR A 45 -4.74 0.78 0.82
N CYS A 46 -4.18 1.29 1.92
CA CYS A 46 -4.78 1.17 3.24
C CYS A 46 -6.16 1.82 3.32
N SER A 47 -6.30 3.05 2.81
CA SER A 47 -7.59 3.75 2.77
C SER A 47 -8.64 3.02 1.90
N ALA A 48 -8.20 2.35 0.82
CA ALA A 48 -9.08 1.54 -0.03
C ALA A 48 -9.54 0.26 0.69
N ASN A 49 -8.63 -0.42 1.39
CA ASN A 49 -8.96 -1.61 2.18
C ASN A 49 -9.95 -1.27 3.31
N LEU A 50 -9.72 -0.17 4.04
CA LEU A 50 -10.64 0.29 5.09
C LEU A 50 -12.03 0.63 4.55
N ARG A 51 -12.11 1.19 3.34
CA ARG A 51 -13.39 1.42 2.64
C ARG A 51 -14.11 0.12 2.33
N GLN A 52 -13.39 -0.89 1.82
CA GLN A 52 -13.96 -2.20 1.53
C GLN A 52 -14.51 -2.87 2.80
N ILE A 53 -13.75 -2.83 3.89
CA ILE A 53 -14.17 -3.37 5.19
C ILE A 53 -15.41 -2.63 5.70
N HIS A 54 -15.42 -1.30 5.67
CA HIS A 54 -16.56 -0.51 6.11
C HIS A 54 -17.82 -0.86 5.31
N GLN A 55 -17.72 -0.90 3.98
CA GLN A 55 -18.87 -1.22 3.12
C GLN A 55 -19.42 -2.63 3.39
N ALA A 56 -18.54 -3.62 3.54
CA ALA A 56 -18.95 -4.97 3.85
C ALA A 56 -19.58 -5.09 5.25
N LYS A 57 -19.05 -4.37 6.24
CA LYS A 57 -19.64 -4.31 7.58
C LYS A 57 -21.06 -3.74 7.53
N GLU A 58 -21.25 -2.63 6.82
CA GLU A 58 -22.58 -2.02 6.67
C GLU A 58 -23.55 -2.97 5.97
N GLN A 59 -23.10 -3.68 4.92
CA GLN A 59 -23.92 -4.69 4.25
C GLN A 59 -24.29 -5.84 5.20
N TYR A 60 -23.33 -6.36 5.97
CA TYR A 60 -23.58 -7.39 6.98
C TYR A 60 -24.56 -6.92 8.06
N ALA A 61 -24.42 -5.69 8.54
CA ALA A 61 -25.30 -5.09 9.53
C ALA A 61 -26.73 -4.94 8.99
N LEU A 62 -26.89 -4.48 7.75
CA LEU A 62 -28.20 -4.38 7.08
C LEU A 62 -28.85 -5.75 6.88
N ALA A 63 -28.07 -6.76 6.45
CA ALA A 63 -28.58 -8.11 6.23
C ALA A 63 -29.07 -8.78 7.53
N ASN A 64 -28.36 -8.54 8.64
CA ASN A 64 -28.64 -9.15 9.93
C ASN A 64 -29.45 -8.24 10.88
N ARG A 65 -29.89 -7.06 10.42
CA ARG A 65 -30.62 -6.06 11.21
C ARG A 65 -29.91 -5.68 12.51
N LEU A 66 -28.59 -5.54 12.45
CA LEU A 66 -27.77 -5.18 13.60
C LEU A 66 -27.86 -3.68 13.89
N ALA A 67 -27.95 -3.33 15.16
CA ALA A 67 -27.89 -1.96 15.63
C ALA A 67 -26.43 -1.50 15.82
N ASN A 68 -26.23 -0.18 15.92
CA ASN A 68 -24.94 0.39 16.30
C ASN A 68 -24.43 -0.19 17.63
N GLY A 69 -23.15 -0.51 17.71
CA GLY A 69 -22.53 -1.16 18.87
C GLY A 69 -22.58 -2.70 18.84
N ALA A 70 -23.29 -3.32 17.89
CA ALA A 70 -23.24 -4.77 17.73
C ALA A 70 -21.82 -5.23 17.37
N PRO A 71 -21.27 -6.28 18.03
CA PRO A 71 -19.94 -6.77 17.74
C PRO A 71 -19.90 -7.39 16.34
N VAL A 72 -18.86 -7.05 15.58
CA VAL A 72 -18.60 -7.59 14.26
C VAL A 72 -17.16 -8.09 14.20
N GLN A 73 -16.98 -9.29 13.68
CA GLN A 73 -15.67 -9.91 13.50
C GLN A 73 -15.39 -10.12 12.01
N MET A 74 -14.11 -10.18 11.62
CA MET A 74 -13.73 -10.33 10.21
C MET A 74 -14.24 -11.64 9.59
N ASN A 75 -14.38 -12.70 10.39
CA ASN A 75 -14.99 -13.98 9.98
C ASN A 75 -16.47 -13.88 9.59
N ASN A 76 -17.17 -12.79 9.95
CA ASN A 76 -18.54 -12.55 9.52
C ASN A 76 -18.61 -11.87 8.15
N LEU A 77 -17.51 -11.25 7.72
CA LEU A 77 -17.43 -10.50 6.47
C LEU A 77 -16.88 -11.38 5.34
N VAL A 78 -15.95 -12.29 5.64
CA VAL A 78 -15.34 -13.19 4.64
C VAL A 78 -16.00 -14.57 4.74
N PRO A 79 -16.41 -15.22 3.62
CA PRO A 79 -16.22 -14.80 2.22
C PRO A 79 -17.42 -14.03 1.61
N ASP A 80 -18.51 -13.86 2.35
CA ASP A 80 -19.80 -13.46 1.77
C ASP A 80 -19.85 -11.97 1.35
N TYR A 81 -19.13 -11.09 2.06
CA TYR A 81 -19.10 -9.64 1.83
C TYR A 81 -17.70 -9.13 1.43
N LEU A 82 -16.63 -9.86 1.76
CA LEU A 82 -15.27 -9.68 1.25
C LEU A 82 -14.75 -10.99 0.66
N GLN A 83 -14.12 -10.91 -0.52
CA GLN A 83 -13.51 -12.07 -1.16
C GLN A 83 -12.34 -12.67 -0.37
N ALA A 84 -11.56 -11.84 0.32
CA ALA A 84 -10.44 -12.25 1.15
C ALA A 84 -10.19 -11.19 2.22
N GLU A 85 -9.55 -11.59 3.32
CA GLU A 85 -9.12 -10.65 4.35
C GLU A 85 -8.02 -9.73 3.80
N PRO A 86 -8.24 -8.40 3.74
CA PRO A 86 -7.24 -7.47 3.26
C PRO A 86 -6.16 -7.29 4.33
N PHE A 87 -4.91 -7.13 3.89
CA PHE A 87 -3.76 -6.92 4.77
C PHE A 87 -3.21 -5.50 4.62
N CYS A 88 -2.60 -4.97 5.69
CA CYS A 88 -1.98 -3.66 5.65
C CYS A 88 -0.55 -3.71 5.08
N PRO A 89 -0.26 -3.04 3.93
CA PRO A 89 1.06 -3.08 3.29
C PRO A 89 2.13 -2.24 4.02
N ALA A 90 1.74 -1.41 4.99
CA ALA A 90 2.67 -0.67 5.86
C ALA A 90 2.95 -1.41 7.17
N ALA A 91 2.12 -2.38 7.55
CA ALA A 91 2.22 -3.10 8.82
C ALA A 91 2.88 -4.49 8.67
N GLY A 92 3.60 -4.73 7.58
CA GLY A 92 4.15 -6.06 7.29
C GLY A 92 3.09 -7.16 7.09
N GLY A 93 1.86 -6.80 6.72
CA GLY A 93 0.77 -7.75 6.52
C GLY A 93 -0.16 -7.95 7.71
N ALA A 94 -0.03 -7.16 8.78
CA ALA A 94 -0.97 -7.23 9.91
C ALA A 94 -2.43 -6.96 9.47
N PRO A 95 -3.42 -7.66 10.07
CA PRO A 95 -4.83 -7.51 9.74
C PRO A 95 -5.41 -6.19 10.26
N TYR A 96 -6.54 -5.78 9.67
CA TYR A 96 -7.32 -4.63 10.11
C TYR A 96 -8.27 -5.00 11.24
N THR A 97 -8.65 -4.01 12.07
CA THR A 97 -9.70 -4.19 13.07
C THR A 97 -11.00 -3.58 12.57
N VAL A 98 -12.03 -4.42 12.42
CA VAL A 98 -13.33 -4.05 11.82
C VAL A 98 -14.15 -3.10 12.70
N ASN A 99 -14.00 -3.26 14.03
CA ASN A 99 -14.79 -2.60 15.08
C ASN A 99 -16.31 -2.87 14.98
N PRO A 100 -17.09 -2.61 16.05
CA PRO A 100 -18.54 -2.75 16.03
C PRO A 100 -19.24 -1.94 14.93
N VAL A 101 -20.51 -2.24 14.68
CA VAL A 101 -21.36 -1.44 13.77
C VAL A 101 -21.42 0.01 14.27
N GLY A 102 -21.22 0.99 13.37
CA GLY A 102 -21.20 2.41 13.70
C GLY A 102 -19.88 2.97 14.26
N THR A 103 -18.86 2.13 14.48
CA THR A 103 -17.49 2.56 14.82
C THR A 103 -16.59 2.36 13.60
N ASP A 104 -15.69 3.28 13.26
CA ASP A 104 -14.88 3.13 12.04
C ASP A 104 -13.86 1.97 12.15
N PRO A 105 -13.61 1.19 11.08
CA PRO A 105 -12.53 0.22 11.07
C PRO A 105 -11.16 0.93 11.12
N VAL A 106 -10.20 0.38 11.86
CA VAL A 106 -8.88 1.02 12.02
C VAL A 106 -7.73 0.17 11.50
N CYS A 107 -6.69 0.89 11.03
CA CYS A 107 -5.44 0.31 10.58
C CYS A 107 -4.54 -0.01 11.78
N PRO A 108 -3.86 -1.17 11.81
CA PRO A 108 -2.99 -1.58 12.92
C PRO A 108 -1.82 -0.62 13.19
N THR A 109 -1.41 0.19 12.22
CA THR A 109 -0.29 1.13 12.38
C THR A 109 -0.67 2.44 13.04
N GLY A 110 -1.97 2.79 13.14
CA GLY A 110 -2.42 4.06 13.70
C GLY A 110 -1.87 5.33 13.02
N LEU A 111 -1.26 5.20 11.82
CA LEU A 111 -0.64 6.33 11.13
C LEU A 111 -1.72 7.30 10.63
N PRO A 112 -1.52 8.63 10.74
CA PRO A 112 -2.54 9.63 10.41
C PRO A 112 -2.92 9.66 8.93
N ASN A 113 -2.05 9.16 8.04
CA ASN A 113 -2.32 9.02 6.61
C ASN A 113 -2.96 7.67 6.23
N HIS A 114 -3.31 6.83 7.21
CA HIS A 114 -3.86 5.48 7.03
C HIS A 114 -5.25 5.31 7.65
N THR A 115 -5.94 6.41 7.95
CA THR A 115 -7.28 6.42 8.52
C THR A 115 -8.31 6.94 7.50
N VAL A 116 -9.56 6.50 7.66
CA VAL A 116 -10.73 7.04 6.99
C VAL A 116 -11.77 7.30 8.07
N ASN A 117 -12.39 8.48 8.05
CA ASN A 117 -13.42 8.86 9.01
C ASN A 117 -14.75 8.93 8.27
N TRP A 118 -15.71 8.09 8.67
CA TRP A 118 -17.04 8.02 8.06
C TRP A 118 -18.13 8.66 8.93
N GLY A 119 -17.73 9.46 9.92
CA GLY A 119 -18.64 10.06 10.89
C GLY A 119 -19.16 9.06 11.93
N GLY A 120 -18.60 7.85 11.98
CA GLY A 120 -18.81 6.89 13.06
C GLY A 120 -18.11 7.33 14.35
N ALA A 121 -18.46 6.70 15.47
CA ALA A 121 -17.70 6.90 16.70
C ALA A 121 -16.25 6.38 16.51
N PRO A 122 -15.23 7.05 17.06
CA PRO A 122 -13.85 6.55 17.03
C PRO A 122 -13.70 5.27 17.86
#